data_AF-A0A0M3IRV4-F1
#
_entry.id   AF-A0A0M3IRV4-F1
#
_cell.length_a   1.000
_cell.length_b   1.000
_cell.length_c   1.000
_cell.angle_alpha   90.00
_cell.angle_beta   90.00
_cell.angle_gamma   90.00
#
_symmetry.space_group_name_H-M   'P 1'
#
loop_
_entity.id
_entity.type
_entity.pdbx_description
1 polymer ?
#
loop_
_entity_poly.entity_id
_entity_poly.type
_entity_poly.pdbx_seq_one_letter_code
_entity_poly.pdbx_strand_id
1 'polypeptide(L)'
;LQSLLRYENYWPIKVNLIPFFLGGILKESGNKPPITVAAKVAYMNKDLRRNADYWGVNLVPPKDFIETILNRGSLLSQRFLTAIDLQNKSFVEVAARELWERLWTRNETIHTVDDIRQDSISLAARELWERLWTRNETIHTVDDIRQVAMKISLPNAEDLITTSNSTLIKETLKKRNNMALKQGCFGAPWIVVHKGEHEECFFGSDRMHMIAYMIGCKFDGPHIPQHKI
;
A
#
# COMPACT_ATOMS: atom_id res chain seq x y z
N LEU A 1 1.84 2.01 8.06
CA LEU A 1 1.05 3.16 7.58
C LEU A 1 -0.01 3.56 8.61
N GLN A 2 -1.03 2.72 8.86
CA GLN A 2 -2.13 3.03 9.78
C GLN A 2 -1.67 3.40 11.20
N SER A 3 -0.68 2.68 11.75
CA SER A 3 -0.10 2.98 13.05
C SER A 3 0.47 4.41 13.12
N LEU A 4 1.40 4.76 12.22
CA LEU A 4 2.00 6.09 12.17
C LEU A 4 0.96 7.20 11.95
N LEU A 5 -0.05 7.00 11.10
CA LEU A 5 -1.10 7.99 10.85
C LEU A 5 -2.01 8.19 12.07
N ARG A 6 -2.35 7.13 12.83
CA ARG A 6 -3.05 7.27 14.10
C ARG A 6 -2.23 8.11 15.08
N TYR A 7 -0.93 7.81 15.14
CA TYR A 7 0.00 8.47 16.04
C TYR A 7 0.41 9.88 15.60
N GLU A 8 0.19 10.29 14.35
CA GLU A 8 0.37 11.70 13.93
C GLU A 8 -0.57 12.66 14.69
N ASN A 9 -1.74 12.16 15.12
CA ASN A 9 -2.68 12.93 15.92
C ASN A 9 -2.36 12.92 17.43
N TYR A 10 -1.37 12.14 17.87
CA TYR A 10 -1.08 11.89 19.29
C TYR A 10 0.36 12.24 19.67
N TRP A 11 1.31 12.05 18.76
CA TRP A 11 2.70 12.44 18.90
C TRP A 11 2.96 13.75 18.14
N PRO A 12 3.95 14.54 18.55
CA PRO A 12 4.36 15.77 17.87
C PRO A 12 5.19 15.43 16.62
N ILE A 13 4.62 14.67 15.69
CA ILE A 13 5.27 14.26 14.44
C ILE A 13 4.46 14.73 13.24
N LYS A 14 5.13 14.82 12.10
CA LYS A 14 4.48 14.92 10.78
C LYS A 14 4.86 13.69 9.97
N VAL A 15 3.85 12.98 9.49
CA VAL A 15 4.05 11.80 8.63
C VAL A 15 4.10 12.27 7.17
N ASN A 16 5.22 12.02 6.50
CA ASN A 16 5.37 12.23 5.06
C ASN A 16 5.36 10.88 4.35
N LEU A 17 4.31 10.62 3.56
CA LEU A 17 4.18 9.38 2.80
C LEU A 17 4.98 9.47 1.51
N ILE A 18 5.97 8.59 1.37
CA ILE A 18 6.85 8.55 0.20
C ILE A 18 6.61 7.23 -0.55
N PRO A 19 5.89 7.25 -1.68
CA PRO A 19 5.75 6.09 -2.55
C PRO A 19 7.12 5.60 -3.04
N PHE A 20 7.38 4.31 -2.88
CA PHE A 20 8.58 3.63 -3.38
C PHE A 20 8.22 2.21 -3.84
N PHE A 21 9.06 1.61 -4.68
CA PHE A 21 8.77 0.32 -5.31
C PHE A 21 9.56 -0.82 -4.68
N LEU A 22 8.88 -1.63 -3.86
CA LEU A 22 9.48 -2.78 -3.16
C LEU A 22 10.17 -3.77 -4.10
N GLY A 23 9.58 -4.07 -5.26
CA GLY A 23 10.21 -4.98 -6.23
C GLY A 23 11.59 -4.52 -6.68
N GLY A 24 11.79 -3.21 -6.82
CA GLY A 24 13.11 -2.62 -7.10
C GLY A 24 14.05 -2.72 -5.91
N ILE A 25 13.57 -2.49 -4.69
CA ILE A 25 14.40 -2.63 -3.47
C ILE A 25 14.90 -4.06 -3.29
N LEU A 26 14.02 -5.06 -3.43
CA LEU A 26 14.40 -6.48 -3.28
C LEU A 26 15.44 -6.89 -4.30
N LYS A 27 15.28 -6.45 -5.56
CA LYS A 27 16.24 -6.72 -6.63
C LYS A 27 17.62 -6.13 -6.31
N GLU A 28 17.69 -4.83 -6.01
CA GLU A 28 18.95 -4.11 -5.84
C GLU A 28 19.66 -4.45 -4.52
N SER A 29 18.91 -4.80 -3.46
CA SER A 29 19.48 -5.25 -2.18
C SER A 29 19.87 -6.74 -2.16
N GLY A 30 19.49 -7.51 -3.19
CA GLY A 30 19.65 -8.97 -3.21
C GLY A 30 18.74 -9.71 -2.24
N ASN A 31 17.77 -9.03 -1.62
CA ASN A 31 16.84 -9.64 -0.67
C ASN A 31 15.79 -10.51 -1.40
N LYS A 32 15.43 -11.63 -0.78
CA LYS A 32 14.40 -12.54 -1.31
C LYS A 32 13.11 -12.39 -0.49
N PRO A 33 11.93 -12.43 -1.14
CA PRO A 33 10.66 -12.40 -0.42
C PRO A 33 10.56 -13.52 0.62
N PRO A 34 9.98 -13.27 1.82
CA PRO A 34 9.83 -14.29 2.86
C PRO A 34 8.96 -15.46 2.41
N ILE A 35 8.09 -15.24 1.42
CA ILE A 35 7.24 -16.27 0.80
C ILE A 35 8.01 -17.40 0.10
N THR A 36 9.32 -17.22 -0.13
CA THR A 36 10.20 -18.27 -0.68
C THR A 36 10.51 -19.39 0.32
N VAL A 37 10.10 -19.25 1.59
CA VAL A 37 10.35 -20.24 2.66
C VAL A 37 9.02 -20.63 3.33
N ALA A 38 8.63 -21.91 3.22
CA ALA A 38 7.34 -22.41 3.72
C ALA A 38 7.10 -22.12 5.22
N ALA A 39 8.11 -22.29 6.07
CA ALA A 39 8.01 -21.98 7.50
C ALA A 39 7.73 -20.48 7.75
N LYS A 40 8.31 -19.59 6.94
CA LYS A 40 8.05 -18.14 7.03
C LYS A 40 6.64 -17.80 6.56
N VAL A 41 6.12 -18.47 5.53
CA VAL A 41 4.72 -18.33 5.08
C VAL A 41 3.75 -18.73 6.19
N ALA A 42 3.98 -19.89 6.81
CA ALA A 42 3.13 -20.38 7.89
C ALA A 42 3.11 -19.42 9.10
N TYR A 43 4.28 -18.85 9.46
CA TYR A 43 4.37 -17.83 10.50
C TYR A 43 3.63 -16.56 10.11
N MET A 44 3.90 -16.02 8.91
CA MET A 44 3.30 -14.79 8.39
C MET A 44 1.76 -14.86 8.41
N ASN A 45 1.16 -15.98 8.00
CA ASN A 45 -0.30 -16.14 8.04
C ASN A 45 -0.88 -15.99 9.46
N LYS A 46 -0.21 -16.55 10.48
CA LYS A 46 -0.60 -16.38 11.89
C LYS A 46 -0.33 -14.96 12.39
N ASP A 47 0.77 -14.36 11.95
CA ASP A 47 1.21 -13.05 12.39
C ASP A 47 0.37 -11.91 11.82
N LEU A 48 -0.08 -12.02 10.56
CA LEU A 48 -1.00 -11.08 9.94
C LEU A 48 -2.32 -11.00 10.70
N ARG A 49 -2.88 -12.15 11.14
CA ARG A 49 -4.10 -12.18 11.97
C ARG A 49 -3.88 -11.52 13.33
N ARG A 50 -2.79 -11.87 14.03
CA ARG A 50 -2.44 -11.25 15.32
C ARG A 50 -2.29 -9.74 15.20
N ASN A 51 -1.64 -9.25 14.15
CA ASN A 51 -1.48 -7.82 13.90
C ASN A 51 -2.81 -7.14 13.52
N ALA A 52 -3.65 -7.81 12.73
CA ALA A 52 -4.99 -7.31 12.40
C ALA A 52 -5.84 -7.12 13.66
N ASP A 53 -5.86 -8.12 14.54
CA ASP A 53 -6.56 -8.07 15.83
C ASP A 53 -5.99 -6.98 16.73
N TYR A 54 -4.66 -6.97 16.92
CA TYR A 54 -3.97 -6.00 17.77
C TYR A 54 -4.24 -4.57 17.30
N TRP A 55 -4.10 -4.28 16.01
CA TRP A 55 -4.33 -2.94 15.48
C TRP A 55 -5.81 -2.62 15.21
N GLY A 56 -6.74 -3.56 15.36
CA GLY A 56 -8.14 -3.37 14.97
C GLY A 56 -8.28 -2.96 13.50
N VAL A 57 -7.55 -3.64 12.61
CA VAL A 57 -7.59 -3.40 11.15
C VAL A 57 -8.21 -4.63 10.48
N ASN A 58 -9.20 -4.42 9.61
CA ASN A 58 -9.75 -5.50 8.80
C ASN A 58 -8.76 -5.90 7.70
N LEU A 59 -8.12 -7.05 7.87
CA LEU A 59 -7.13 -7.58 6.94
C LEU A 59 -7.57 -8.96 6.43
N VAL A 60 -7.93 -9.01 5.16
CA VAL A 60 -8.26 -10.22 4.41
C VAL A 60 -7.18 -10.39 3.34
N PRO A 61 -6.23 -11.32 3.50
CA PRO A 61 -5.21 -11.57 2.49
C PRO A 61 -5.85 -11.90 1.13
N PRO A 62 -5.25 -11.46 0.01
CA PRO A 62 -5.70 -11.86 -1.31
C PRO A 62 -5.73 -13.39 -1.47
N LYS A 63 -6.74 -13.95 -2.16
CA LYS A 63 -6.86 -15.38 -2.47
C LYS A 63 -5.62 -15.89 -3.22
N ASP A 64 -5.11 -15.08 -4.15
CA ASP A 64 -3.89 -15.34 -4.93
C ASP A 64 -2.73 -14.45 -4.46
N PHE A 65 -2.51 -14.42 -3.15
CA PHE A 65 -1.52 -13.55 -2.53
C PHE A 65 -0.11 -13.67 -3.15
N ILE A 66 0.32 -14.91 -3.39
CA ILE A 66 1.66 -15.21 -3.95
C ILE A 66 1.76 -14.72 -5.40
N GLU A 67 0.77 -15.05 -6.25
CA GLU A 67 0.71 -14.62 -7.65
C GLU A 67 0.70 -13.09 -7.77
N THR A 68 -0.10 -12.44 -6.93
CA THR A 68 -0.24 -10.99 -6.91
C THR A 68 1.08 -10.29 -6.55
N ILE A 69 1.81 -10.82 -5.56
CA ILE A 69 3.11 -10.27 -5.16
C ILE A 69 4.19 -10.55 -6.19
N LEU A 70 4.26 -11.78 -6.70
CA LEU A 70 5.40 -12.22 -7.52
C LEU A 70 5.29 -11.76 -8.97
N ASN A 71 4.08 -11.80 -9.56
CA ASN A 71 3.91 -11.67 -11.00
C ASN A 71 3.19 -10.38 -11.41
N ARG A 72 2.27 -9.88 -10.57
CA ARG A 72 1.50 -8.66 -10.90
C ARG A 72 2.19 -7.40 -10.39
N GLY A 73 2.72 -7.45 -9.18
CA GLY A 73 3.47 -6.36 -8.56
C GLY A 73 2.65 -5.07 -8.39
N SER A 74 3.28 -3.97 -8.01
CA SER A 74 2.58 -2.71 -7.71
C SER A 74 3.15 -1.50 -8.46
N LEU A 75 3.88 -1.73 -9.56
CA LEU A 75 4.67 -0.67 -10.22
C LEU A 75 3.78 0.47 -10.72
N LEU A 76 2.65 0.14 -11.35
CA LEU A 76 1.72 1.15 -11.87
C LEU A 76 1.10 1.95 -10.72
N SER A 77 0.67 1.28 -9.65
CA SER A 77 0.12 1.93 -8.46
C SER A 77 1.15 2.86 -7.78
N GLN A 78 2.41 2.44 -7.68
CA GLN A 78 3.48 3.27 -7.11
C GLN A 78 3.83 4.48 -7.99
N ARG A 79 3.76 4.35 -9.33
CA ARG A 79 3.89 5.48 -10.26
C ARG A 79 2.74 6.45 -10.12
N PHE A 80 1.51 5.96 -10.01
CA PHE A 80 0.34 6.81 -9.82
C PHE A 80 0.39 7.58 -8.49
N LEU A 81 0.74 6.89 -7.39
CA LEU A 81 0.97 7.56 -6.11
C LEU A 81 2.09 8.60 -6.19
N THR A 82 3.13 8.36 -6.98
CA THR A 82 4.20 9.34 -7.24
C THR A 82 3.67 10.55 -8.02
N ALA A 83 2.81 10.35 -9.02
CA ALA A 83 2.17 11.45 -9.74
C ALA A 83 1.26 12.29 -8.83
N ILE A 84 0.45 11.64 -7.99
CA ILE A 84 -0.36 12.32 -6.97
C ILE A 84 0.53 13.10 -6.01
N ASP A 85 1.63 12.52 -5.51
CA ASP A 85 2.50 13.22 -4.55
C ASP A 85 3.13 14.49 -5.13
N LEU A 86 3.45 14.51 -6.43
CA LEU A 86 4.03 15.69 -7.08
C LEU A 86 3.01 16.79 -7.39
N GLN A 87 1.74 16.45 -7.61
CA GLN A 87 0.73 17.41 -8.09
C GLN A 87 -0.37 17.71 -7.07
N ASN A 88 -0.76 16.71 -6.29
CA ASN A 88 -1.90 16.69 -5.37
C ASN A 88 -1.54 15.96 -4.06
N LYS A 89 -0.49 16.42 -3.36
CA LYS A 89 0.09 15.73 -2.18
C LYS A 89 -0.92 15.36 -1.09
N SER A 90 -1.96 16.17 -0.88
CA SER A 90 -3.02 15.89 0.10
C SER A 90 -3.81 14.61 -0.19
N PHE A 91 -3.82 14.12 -1.44
CA PHE A 91 -4.52 12.91 -1.84
C PHE A 91 -3.69 11.63 -1.70
N VAL A 92 -2.39 11.72 -1.40
CA VAL A 92 -1.51 10.53 -1.33
C VAL A 92 -2.00 9.54 -0.28
N GLU A 93 -2.39 10.04 0.90
CA GLU A 93 -2.85 9.17 1.99
C GLU A 93 -4.13 8.41 1.61
N VAL A 94 -5.16 9.13 1.14
CA VAL A 94 -6.45 8.53 0.79
C VAL A 94 -6.31 7.59 -0.41
N ALA A 95 -5.52 7.94 -1.42
CA ALA A 95 -5.25 7.07 -2.56
C ALA A 95 -4.50 5.80 -2.15
N ALA A 96 -3.48 5.92 -1.30
CA ALA A 96 -2.71 4.76 -0.81
C ALA A 96 -3.57 3.84 0.05
N ARG A 97 -4.45 4.41 0.88
CA ARG A 97 -5.42 3.66 1.70
C ARG A 97 -6.40 2.90 0.82
N GLU A 98 -6.95 3.53 -0.20
CA GLU A 98 -7.90 2.87 -1.11
C GLU A 98 -7.25 1.73 -1.90
N LEU A 99 -6.06 1.95 -2.44
CA LEU A 99 -5.28 0.90 -3.10
C LEU A 99 -4.99 -0.27 -2.15
N TRP A 100 -4.69 0.04 -0.88
CA TRP A 100 -4.45 -0.99 0.14
C TRP A 100 -5.71 -1.80 0.42
N GLU A 101 -6.85 -1.14 0.67
CA GLU A 101 -8.10 -1.82 1.03
C GLU A 101 -8.66 -2.67 -0.11
N ARG A 102 -8.56 -2.22 -1.37
CA ARG A 102 -8.95 -3.04 -2.55
C ARG A 102 -8.25 -4.40 -2.51
N LEU A 103 -6.93 -4.37 -2.30
CA LEU A 103 -6.12 -5.57 -2.28
C LEU A 103 -6.31 -6.40 -0.99
N TRP A 104 -6.19 -5.76 0.18
CA TRP A 104 -5.99 -6.42 1.47
C TRP A 104 -7.22 -6.50 2.36
N THR A 105 -8.36 -6.01 1.89
CA THR A 105 -9.60 -6.05 2.67
C THR A 105 -10.74 -6.60 1.82
N ARG A 106 -10.79 -6.24 0.54
CA ARG A 106 -11.90 -6.62 -0.35
C ARG A 106 -11.58 -7.77 -1.30
N ASN A 107 -10.32 -8.22 -1.35
CA ASN A 107 -9.87 -9.30 -2.24
C ASN A 107 -10.31 -9.09 -3.69
N GLU A 108 -10.19 -7.87 -4.17
CA GLU A 108 -10.78 -7.42 -5.44
C GLU A 108 -9.92 -7.83 -6.68
N THR A 109 -9.01 -8.81 -6.55
CA THR A 109 -8.16 -9.29 -7.66
C THR A 109 -8.87 -10.26 -8.60
N ILE A 110 -8.80 -10.06 -9.92
CA ILE A 110 -9.28 -11.02 -10.94
C ILE A 110 -8.34 -12.24 -11.00
N HIS A 111 -8.90 -13.45 -11.07
CA HIS A 111 -8.16 -14.70 -10.92
C HIS A 111 -7.74 -15.32 -12.28
N THR A 112 -8.62 -15.67 -13.23
CA THR A 112 -8.25 -16.01 -14.63
C THR A 112 -9.43 -15.86 -15.62
N VAL A 113 -9.19 -16.01 -16.94
CA VAL A 113 -10.25 -16.08 -17.98
C VAL A 113 -11.16 -17.30 -17.81
N ASP A 114 -10.70 -18.36 -17.15
CA ASP A 114 -11.46 -19.60 -16.98
C ASP A 114 -12.57 -19.49 -15.90
N ASP A 115 -12.48 -18.52 -14.98
CA ASP A 115 -13.56 -18.22 -14.01
C ASP A 115 -14.80 -17.55 -14.65
N ILE A 116 -14.71 -17.16 -15.94
CA ILE A 116 -15.77 -16.46 -16.68
C ILE A 116 -16.81 -17.42 -17.28
N ARG A 117 -16.56 -18.74 -17.27
CA ARG A 117 -17.27 -19.70 -18.14
C ARG A 117 -18.37 -20.57 -17.51
N GLN A 118 -18.89 -20.24 -16.34
CA GLN A 118 -20.09 -20.89 -15.80
C GLN A 118 -21.07 -19.86 -15.23
N ASP A 119 -21.99 -19.38 -16.07
CA ASP A 119 -23.41 -19.73 -15.94
C ASP A 119 -24.26 -18.99 -16.99
N SER A 120 -25.24 -19.70 -17.54
CA SER A 120 -26.19 -19.20 -18.53
C SER A 120 -27.42 -18.66 -17.81
N ILE A 121 -27.82 -17.38 -18.00
CA ILE A 121 -29.22 -16.91 -17.95
C ILE A 121 -29.36 -15.46 -18.51
N SER A 122 -30.24 -15.33 -19.50
CA SER A 122 -30.97 -14.17 -20.08
C SER A 122 -30.30 -12.81 -20.33
N LEU A 123 -30.55 -12.25 -21.52
CA LEU A 123 -30.00 -10.98 -22.03
C LEU A 123 -30.37 -9.71 -21.23
N ALA A 124 -31.51 -9.67 -20.55
CA ALA A 124 -31.87 -8.53 -19.67
C ALA A 124 -31.28 -8.68 -18.26
N ALA A 125 -31.11 -9.92 -17.77
CA ALA A 125 -30.29 -10.17 -16.60
C ALA A 125 -28.84 -9.80 -16.93
N ARG A 126 -28.30 -10.19 -18.08
CA ARG A 126 -26.94 -9.84 -18.50
C ARG A 126 -26.63 -8.34 -18.47
N GLU A 127 -27.53 -7.46 -18.91
CA GLU A 127 -27.25 -6.00 -18.89
C GLU A 127 -27.49 -5.34 -17.51
N LEU A 128 -28.39 -5.90 -16.68
CA LEU A 128 -28.58 -5.52 -15.28
C LEU A 128 -27.67 -6.29 -14.30
N TRP A 129 -26.91 -7.28 -14.77
CA TRP A 129 -25.95 -8.11 -14.04
C TRP A 129 -24.53 -7.62 -14.33
N GLU A 130 -24.22 -7.24 -15.59
CA GLU A 130 -22.98 -6.55 -15.99
C GLU A 130 -22.83 -5.18 -15.30
N ARG A 131 -23.94 -4.52 -14.93
CA ARG A 131 -23.93 -3.18 -14.32
C ARG A 131 -24.05 -3.16 -12.80
N LEU A 132 -24.56 -4.22 -12.15
CA LEU A 132 -25.10 -4.10 -10.79
C LEU A 132 -24.40 -4.97 -9.73
N TRP A 133 -23.70 -6.09 -10.04
CA TRP A 133 -23.11 -6.94 -9.00
C TRP A 133 -21.85 -7.73 -9.42
N THR A 134 -20.66 -7.17 -9.12
CA THR A 134 -19.52 -7.79 -8.36
C THR A 134 -18.11 -7.34 -8.81
N ARG A 135 -17.79 -6.04 -8.72
CA ARG A 135 -16.45 -5.42 -8.50
C ARG A 135 -15.19 -6.12 -9.03
N ASN A 136 -15.06 -6.12 -10.35
CA ASN A 136 -13.89 -6.55 -11.11
C ASN A 136 -12.70 -5.56 -10.94
N GLU A 137 -12.03 -5.57 -9.79
CA GLU A 137 -11.28 -4.41 -9.27
C GLU A 137 -9.79 -4.72 -8.94
N THR A 138 -8.94 -4.92 -9.94
CA THR A 138 -7.49 -5.08 -9.70
C THR A 138 -6.85 -3.78 -9.15
N ILE A 139 -5.52 -3.76 -8.94
CA ILE A 139 -4.77 -2.50 -8.69
C ILE A 139 -3.62 -2.29 -9.69
N HIS A 140 -3.61 -3.09 -10.76
CA HIS A 140 -2.48 -3.26 -11.66
C HIS A 140 -2.74 -2.66 -13.05
N THR A 141 -3.98 -2.30 -13.34
CA THR A 141 -4.42 -1.75 -14.63
C THR A 141 -4.70 -0.25 -14.52
N VAL A 142 -4.86 0.39 -15.67
CA VAL A 142 -5.24 1.80 -15.74
C VAL A 142 -6.67 2.02 -15.24
N ASP A 143 -7.60 1.10 -15.54
CA ASP A 143 -9.00 1.21 -15.10
C ASP A 143 -9.14 1.13 -13.58
N ASP A 144 -8.29 0.35 -12.92
CA ASP A 144 -8.24 0.30 -11.46
C ASP A 144 -7.89 1.65 -10.85
N ILE A 145 -6.89 2.30 -11.45
CA ILE A 145 -6.43 3.59 -11.01
C ILE A 145 -7.50 4.66 -11.25
N ARG A 146 -8.23 4.58 -12.37
CA ARG A 146 -9.41 5.43 -12.62
C ARG A 146 -10.45 5.27 -11.54
N GLN A 147 -10.80 4.03 -11.18
CA GLN A 147 -11.80 3.79 -10.15
C GLN A 147 -11.37 4.31 -8.78
N VAL A 148 -10.11 4.14 -8.40
CA VAL A 148 -9.55 4.75 -7.19
C VAL A 148 -9.64 6.27 -7.25
N ALA A 149 -9.24 6.87 -8.38
CA ALA A 149 -9.28 8.31 -8.57
C ALA A 149 -10.72 8.87 -8.49
N MET A 150 -11.70 8.18 -9.07
CA MET A 150 -13.12 8.52 -8.99
C MET A 150 -13.63 8.42 -7.55
N LYS A 151 -13.33 7.31 -6.85
CA LYS A 151 -13.79 7.08 -5.48
C LYS A 151 -13.29 8.16 -4.52
N ILE A 152 -12.04 8.60 -4.67
CA ILE A 152 -11.47 9.65 -3.82
C ILE A 152 -11.77 11.06 -4.35
N SER A 153 -12.54 11.20 -5.44
CA SER A 153 -12.81 12.49 -6.10
C SER A 153 -11.53 13.26 -6.44
N LEU A 154 -10.53 12.55 -6.98
CA LEU A 154 -9.23 13.12 -7.35
C LEU A 154 -9.38 14.09 -8.54
N PRO A 155 -9.04 15.38 -8.40
CA PRO A 155 -9.04 16.29 -9.54
C PRO A 155 -7.98 15.90 -10.57
N ASN A 156 -8.28 16.13 -11.85
CA ASN A 156 -7.40 15.86 -13.00
C ASN A 156 -6.91 14.40 -13.06
N ALA A 157 -7.77 13.46 -12.69
CA ALA A 157 -7.46 12.03 -12.60
C ALA A 157 -6.84 11.46 -13.89
N GLU A 158 -7.43 11.72 -15.05
CA GLU A 158 -6.93 11.19 -16.34
C GLU A 158 -5.54 11.74 -16.71
N ASP A 159 -5.27 13.02 -16.38
CA ASP A 159 -3.96 13.63 -16.60
C ASP A 159 -2.91 12.97 -15.70
N LEU A 160 -3.24 12.71 -14.43
CA LEU A 160 -2.35 12.03 -13.48
C LEU A 160 -2.06 10.59 -13.89
N ILE A 161 -3.08 9.88 -14.40
CA ILE A 161 -2.95 8.54 -14.95
C ILE A 161 -1.99 8.53 -16.14
N THR A 162 -2.20 9.44 -17.09
CA THR A 162 -1.34 9.58 -18.27
C THR A 162 0.09 9.93 -17.86
N THR A 163 0.23 10.92 -16.98
CA THR A 163 1.52 11.43 -16.49
C THR A 163 2.28 10.39 -15.66
N SER A 164 1.58 9.42 -15.03
CA SER A 164 2.21 8.35 -14.24
C SER A 164 3.24 7.53 -15.03
N ASN A 165 3.11 7.45 -16.36
CA ASN A 165 4.06 6.76 -17.23
C ASN A 165 5.13 7.66 -17.86
N SER A 166 5.11 8.96 -17.56
CA SER A 166 6.12 9.91 -18.03
C SER A 166 7.52 9.58 -17.48
N THR A 167 8.54 10.08 -18.18
CA THR A 167 9.94 9.97 -17.75
C THR A 167 10.15 10.59 -16.38
N LEU A 168 9.56 11.76 -16.11
CA LEU A 168 9.63 12.45 -14.82
C LEU A 168 9.18 11.55 -13.66
N ILE A 169 8.04 10.88 -13.79
CA ILE A 169 7.51 10.01 -12.73
C ILE A 169 8.37 8.77 -12.54
N LYS A 170 8.80 8.13 -13.64
CA LYS A 170 9.68 6.96 -13.61
C LYS A 170 11.00 7.27 -12.92
N GLU A 171 11.62 8.40 -13.26
CA GLU A 171 12.87 8.85 -12.66
C GLU A 171 12.70 9.26 -11.20
N THR A 172 11.59 9.91 -10.85
CA THR A 172 11.29 10.27 -9.46
C THR A 172 11.14 9.03 -8.58
N LEU A 173 10.38 8.03 -9.03
CA LEU A 173 10.23 6.77 -8.30
C LEU A 173 11.58 6.03 -8.18
N LYS A 174 12.39 6.02 -9.24
CA LYS A 174 13.75 5.45 -9.21
C LYS A 174 14.66 6.19 -8.21
N LYS A 175 14.63 7.53 -8.18
CA LYS A 175 15.39 8.34 -7.22
C LYS A 175 14.98 8.01 -5.77
N ARG A 176 13.68 7.86 -5.49
CA ARG A 176 13.18 7.46 -4.15
C ARG A 176 13.69 6.09 -3.73
N ASN A 177 13.63 5.10 -4.63
CA ASN A 177 14.22 3.78 -4.39
C ASN A 177 15.72 3.88 -4.08
N ASN A 178 16.48 4.65 -4.86
CA ASN A 178 17.91 4.83 -4.65
C ASN A 178 18.22 5.52 -3.31
N MET A 179 17.40 6.49 -2.89
CA MET A 179 17.53 7.12 -1.58
C MET A 179 17.31 6.10 -0.45
N ALA A 180 16.23 5.30 -0.53
CA ALA A 180 15.96 4.26 0.45
C ALA A 180 17.10 3.22 0.49
N LEU A 181 17.62 2.78 -0.67
CA LEU A 181 18.76 1.87 -0.74
C LEU A 181 20.01 2.44 -0.08
N LYS A 182 20.31 3.73 -0.28
CA LYS A 182 21.44 4.42 0.39
C LYS A 182 21.29 4.44 1.90
N GLN A 183 20.06 4.45 2.41
CA GLN A 183 19.76 4.34 3.84
C GLN A 183 19.85 2.90 4.35
N GLY A 184 20.12 1.91 3.50
CA GLY A 184 20.18 0.49 3.86
C GLY A 184 18.84 -0.24 3.74
N CYS A 185 17.85 0.35 3.04
CA CYS A 185 16.55 -0.29 2.85
C CYS A 185 16.66 -1.61 2.09
N PHE A 186 16.14 -2.68 2.70
CA PHE A 186 16.07 -4.02 2.12
C PHE A 186 14.65 -4.56 2.01
N GLY A 187 13.64 -3.79 2.44
CA GLY A 187 12.26 -4.25 2.49
C GLY A 187 11.27 -3.14 2.84
N ALA A 188 10.01 -3.52 3.04
CA ALA A 188 8.95 -2.58 3.42
C ALA A 188 8.19 -3.04 4.68
N PRO A 189 7.64 -2.11 5.48
CA PRO A 189 7.85 -0.67 5.38
C PRO A 189 9.27 -0.26 5.82
N TRP A 190 9.75 0.84 5.25
CA TRP A 190 10.98 1.52 5.65
C TRP A 190 10.61 2.91 6.17
N ILE A 191 10.96 3.20 7.41
CA ILE A 191 10.58 4.42 8.12
C ILE A 191 11.87 5.17 8.44
N VAL A 192 11.93 6.44 8.03
CA VAL A 192 13.04 7.35 8.37
C VAL A 192 12.48 8.38 9.33
N VAL A 193 13.06 8.47 10.52
CA VAL A 193 12.66 9.42 11.55
C VAL A 193 13.74 10.50 11.65
N HIS A 194 13.33 11.76 11.50
CA HIS A 194 14.21 12.91 11.70
C HIS A 194 13.83 13.62 12.99
N LYS A 195 14.80 13.84 13.89
CA LYS A 195 14.65 14.58 15.14
C LYS A 195 15.82 15.56 15.30
N GLY A 196 15.59 16.82 14.93
CA GLY A 196 16.68 17.79 14.82
C GLY A 196 17.67 17.35 13.74
N GLU A 197 18.95 17.27 14.08
CA GLU A 197 20.01 16.78 13.17
C GLU A 197 20.13 15.26 13.13
N HIS A 198 19.42 14.54 14.02
CA HIS A 198 19.49 13.09 14.08
C HIS A 198 18.49 12.44 13.11
N GLU A 199 19.00 11.55 12.26
CA GLU A 199 18.24 10.70 11.35
C GLU A 199 18.45 9.24 11.77
N GLU A 200 17.35 8.47 11.88
CA GLU A 200 17.41 7.04 12.18
C GLU A 200 16.40 6.26 11.33
N CYS A 201 16.77 5.04 10.94
CA CYS A 201 15.96 4.20 10.07
C CYS A 201 15.38 2.98 10.81
N PHE A 202 14.11 2.68 10.55
CA PHE A 202 13.40 1.54 11.11
C PHE A 202 12.76 0.71 10.00
N PHE A 203 13.06 -0.59 10.00
CA PHE A 203 12.39 -1.58 9.17
C PHE A 203 11.28 -2.29 9.93
N GLY A 204 10.11 -2.43 9.30
CA GLY A 204 8.99 -3.19 9.84
C GLY A 204 7.89 -2.32 10.46
N SER A 205 6.75 -2.96 10.72
CA SER A 205 5.57 -2.30 11.34
C SER A 205 5.57 -2.39 12.88
N ASP A 206 6.54 -3.11 13.43
CA ASP A 206 6.71 -3.52 14.82
C ASP A 206 7.75 -2.66 15.58
N ARG A 207 8.11 -1.49 15.03
CA ARG A 207 9.11 -0.56 15.59
C ARG A 207 8.53 0.68 16.25
N MET A 208 7.21 0.79 16.37
CA MET A 208 6.52 1.97 16.92
C MET A 208 7.04 2.36 18.33
N HIS A 209 7.30 1.38 19.20
CA HIS A 209 7.82 1.62 20.54
C HIS A 209 9.25 2.20 20.54
N MET A 210 10.11 1.78 19.60
CA MET A 210 11.46 2.34 19.43
C MET A 210 11.40 3.75 18.86
N ILE A 211 10.50 3.98 17.89
CA ILE A 211 10.24 5.32 17.35
C ILE A 211 9.78 6.25 18.48
N ALA A 212 8.84 5.80 19.32
CA ALA A 212 8.36 6.55 20.48
C ALA A 212 9.51 6.94 21.42
N TYR A 213 10.37 5.96 21.77
CA TYR A 213 11.55 6.19 22.58
C TYR A 213 12.48 7.25 21.97
N MET A 214 12.81 7.12 20.68
CA MET A 214 13.67 8.07 19.96
C MET A 214 13.12 9.49 20.00
N ILE A 215 11.81 9.68 19.79
CA ILE A 215 11.18 10.99 19.79
C ILE A 215 10.81 11.50 21.20
N GLY A 216 11.05 10.71 22.26
CA GLY A 216 10.73 11.07 23.64
C GLY A 216 9.24 11.03 23.96
N CYS A 217 8.48 10.18 23.26
CA CYS A 217 7.04 9.99 23.45
C CYS A 217 6.74 8.61 24.03
N LYS A 218 5.54 8.46 24.60
CA LYS A 218 5.04 7.17 25.09
C LYS A 218 4.35 6.40 23.96
N PHE A 219 4.57 5.09 23.91
CA PHE A 219 3.79 4.18 23.07
C PHE A 219 2.71 3.52 23.91
N ASP A 220 1.45 3.91 23.69
CA ASP A 220 0.27 3.43 24.42
C ASP A 220 -0.44 2.27 23.71
N GLY A 221 0.25 1.62 22.75
CA GLY A 221 -0.31 0.52 21.98
C GLY A 221 -1.24 0.98 20.85
N PRO A 222 -2.14 0.11 20.36
CA PRO A 222 -2.90 0.36 19.14
C PRO A 222 -4.19 1.17 19.35
N HIS A 223 -4.67 1.25 20.59
CA HIS A 223 -5.93 1.87 20.99
C HIS A 223 -5.69 3.16 21.79
N ILE A 224 -5.16 4.17 21.10
CA ILE A 224 -4.96 5.52 21.66
C ILE A 224 -6.26 6.33 21.63
N PRO A 225 -6.45 7.28 22.56
CA PRO A 225 -7.54 8.26 22.48
C PRO A 225 -7.45 9.06 21.17
N GLN A 226 -8.59 9.31 20.51
CA GLN A 226 -8.63 10.04 19.23
C GLN A 226 -8.50 11.57 19.39
N HIS A 227 -8.21 12.07 20.60
CA HIS A 227 -8.07 13.48 20.88
C HIS A 227 -6.64 13.81 21.30
N LYS A 228 -6.14 14.97 20.83
CA LYS A 228 -4.87 15.53 21.31
C LYS A 228 -4.96 15.79 22.80
N ILE A 229 -3.96 15.34 23.56
CA ILE A 229 -3.67 15.85 24.91
C ILE A 229 -3.09 17.24 24.78
#